data_AF-A0A5C9EHI2-F1
#
_entry.id   AF-A0A5C9EHI2-F1
#
_cell.length_a   1.000
_cell.length_b   1.000
_cell.length_c   1.000
_cell.angle_alpha   90.00
_cell.angle_beta   90.00
_cell.angle_gamma   90.00
#
_symmetry.space_group_name_H-M   'P 1'
#
loop_
_entity.id
_entity.type
_entity.pdbx_description
1 polymer ?
#
loop_
_entity_poly.entity_id
_entity_poly.type
_entity_poly.pdbx_seq_one_letter_code
_entity_poly.pdbx_strand_id
1 'polypeptide(L)'
;MIISWNLEIISNIVIISLIGLMLIITQIKTKVRSLTSLKYIRIALFLFSLMFILEIISDIYLNRFIALISAFMLIPFNLLITMGINYIEKETSFSYNLVLIIALTPLFVYLGFLPESIVLFETNGSISLVWGGIFALYGEFFTLIAVIFIFRLGFKTWKNAPFLIKKEAIIFFIGSSLIFPVSIVVYLFSYFERFFLIFSNFILILGFIIIITTIYFEPKLLYILPFLVNRILVKNKDGSPLFDHSWAESSVKPLIFTGFLNAVQKMGEEIIKLGGILDIHLKEGILILYESLHITVGLVASKSSQLLRECIVNFTLDFEQEFLRLLKLKIIDKKAYEGAYVLLEKYFSNFPNKQIHSRSQPLLLTSHINLPSHQEDALRSIFLDLTKYPHMNIDIQKSNLPIVNSFLNLYRKIQNEEKEISENGENQLYFFSKDENDS
;
A
#
# COMPACT_ATOMS: atom_id res chain seq x y z
N MET A 1 17.49 -37.13 32.19
CA MET A 1 16.47 -36.73 31.20
C MET A 1 17.20 -36.60 29.87
N ILE A 2 16.91 -37.47 28.90
CA ILE A 2 17.57 -37.42 27.59
C ILE A 2 16.89 -36.32 26.78
N ILE A 3 17.66 -35.33 26.33
CA ILE A 3 17.14 -34.25 25.48
C ILE A 3 16.87 -34.86 24.11
N SER A 4 15.61 -34.77 23.66
CA SER A 4 15.23 -35.21 22.31
C SER A 4 15.67 -34.17 21.31
N TRP A 5 16.83 -34.35 20.68
CA TRP A 5 17.24 -33.53 19.53
C TRP A 5 16.79 -34.23 18.26
N ASN A 6 15.80 -33.65 17.57
CA ASN A 6 15.37 -34.08 16.26
C ASN A 6 15.60 -32.97 15.22
N LEU A 7 15.53 -33.35 13.95
CA LEU A 7 15.75 -32.40 12.84
C LEU A 7 14.64 -31.33 12.79
N GLU A 8 13.45 -31.65 13.30
CA GLU A 8 12.31 -30.73 13.40
C GLU A 8 12.60 -29.56 14.36
N ILE A 9 13.13 -29.83 15.56
CA ILE A 9 13.54 -28.82 16.53
C ILE A 9 14.58 -27.89 15.92
N ILE A 10 15.61 -28.46 15.26
CA ILE A 10 16.65 -27.65 14.61
C ILE A 10 16.03 -26.75 13.55
N SER A 11 15.12 -27.28 12.73
CA SER A 11 14.41 -26.49 11.74
C SER A 11 13.58 -25.38 12.40
N ASN A 12 12.81 -25.68 13.45
CA ASN A 12 11.98 -24.72 14.17
C ASN A 12 12.82 -23.59 14.81
N ILE A 13 14.04 -23.87 15.28
CA ILE A 13 14.97 -22.83 15.78
C ILE A 13 15.35 -21.86 14.65
N VAL A 14 15.71 -22.36 13.48
CA VAL A 14 16.06 -21.53 12.31
C VAL A 14 14.86 -20.66 11.90
N ILE A 15 13.68 -21.27 11.87
CA ILE A 15 12.39 -20.65 11.59
C ILE A 15 12.11 -19.45 12.53
N ILE A 16 12.18 -19.67 13.84
CA ILE A 16 11.98 -18.62 14.85
C ILE A 16 13.00 -17.50 14.68
N SER A 17 14.26 -17.86 14.43
CA SER A 17 15.33 -16.88 14.24
C SER A 17 15.02 -15.95 13.07
N LEU A 18 14.54 -16.51 11.95
CA LEU A 18 14.15 -15.74 10.77
C LEU A 18 12.92 -14.87 11.03
N ILE A 19 11.88 -15.39 11.68
CA ILE A 19 10.67 -14.63 12.03
C ILE A 19 11.01 -13.49 13.00
N GLY A 20 11.84 -13.76 14.01
CA GLY A 20 12.30 -12.77 14.99
C GLY A 20 13.08 -11.62 14.33
N LEU A 21 14.01 -11.95 13.42
CA LEU A 21 14.74 -10.94 12.65
C LEU A 21 13.80 -10.07 11.81
N MET A 22 12.81 -10.67 11.16
CA MET A 22 11.80 -9.93 10.39
C MET A 22 10.95 -9.02 11.29
N LEU A 23 10.52 -9.50 12.46
CA LEU A 23 9.78 -8.68 13.43
C LEU A 23 10.59 -7.46 13.87
N ILE A 24 11.88 -7.62 14.17
CA ILE A 24 12.79 -6.51 14.51
C ILE A 24 12.89 -5.51 13.36
N ILE A 25 13.11 -5.98 12.12
CA ILE A 25 13.19 -5.11 10.94
C ILE A 25 11.92 -4.28 10.76
N THR A 26 10.74 -4.89 10.96
CA THR A 26 9.48 -4.14 10.85
C THR A 26 9.32 -3.07 11.93
N GLN A 27 9.87 -3.26 13.13
CA GLN A 27 9.74 -2.30 14.23
C GLN A 27 10.59 -1.04 14.05
N ILE A 28 11.80 -1.16 13.47
CA ILE A 28 12.77 -0.05 13.40
C ILE A 28 12.29 1.09 12.48
N LYS A 29 11.52 0.82 11.42
CA LYS A 29 11.17 1.84 10.41
C LYS A 29 9.90 2.61 10.79
N THR A 30 10.07 3.89 11.14
CA THR A 30 9.04 4.80 11.67
C THR A 30 7.87 5.07 10.73
N LYS A 31 8.10 5.13 9.40
CA LYS A 31 7.06 5.42 8.40
C LYS A 31 5.87 4.45 8.44
N VAL A 32 6.05 3.24 8.95
CA VAL A 32 5.02 2.19 8.97
C VAL A 32 4.38 2.02 10.36
N ARG A 33 4.79 2.81 11.36
CA ARG A 33 4.38 2.66 12.76
C ARG A 33 2.95 3.17 13.03
N SER A 34 2.45 4.10 12.22
CA SER A 34 1.11 4.68 12.36
C SER A 34 -0.02 3.73 11.93
N LEU A 35 0.31 2.69 11.17
CA LEU A 35 -0.65 1.81 10.52
C LEU A 35 -1.21 0.77 11.48
N THR A 36 -2.46 0.95 11.92
CA THR A 36 -3.13 0.08 12.91
C THR A 36 -3.23 -1.37 12.46
N SER A 37 -3.55 -1.64 11.19
CA SER A 37 -3.58 -3.00 10.63
C SER A 37 -2.25 -3.74 10.80
N LEU A 38 -1.14 -3.04 10.57
CA LEU A 38 0.17 -3.65 10.67
C LEU A 38 0.54 -3.98 12.12
N LYS A 39 0.03 -3.22 13.10
CA LYS A 39 0.17 -3.59 14.53
C LYS A 39 -0.46 -4.96 14.80
N TYR A 40 -1.68 -5.21 14.31
CA TYR A 40 -2.33 -6.51 14.45
C TYR A 40 -1.53 -7.64 13.78
N ILE A 41 -1.06 -7.43 12.54
CA ILE A 41 -0.25 -8.42 11.81
C ILE A 41 1.07 -8.71 12.54
N ARG A 42 1.74 -7.69 13.08
CA ARG A 42 2.99 -7.86 13.85
C ARG A 42 2.77 -8.66 15.13
N ILE A 43 1.70 -8.37 15.87
CA ILE A 43 1.37 -9.13 17.09
C ILE A 43 0.99 -10.57 16.73
N ALA A 44 0.25 -10.78 15.63
CA ALA A 44 -0.04 -12.12 15.13
C ALA A 44 1.24 -12.90 14.81
N LEU A 45 2.18 -12.32 14.04
CA LEU A 45 3.47 -12.94 13.73
C LEU A 45 4.32 -13.21 14.98
N PHE A 46 4.26 -12.33 15.98
CA PHE A 46 4.91 -12.56 17.28
C PHE A 46 4.31 -13.76 18.00
N LEU A 47 2.97 -13.89 18.06
CA LEU A 47 2.32 -15.05 18.66
C LEU A 47 2.60 -16.34 17.89
N PHE A 48 2.69 -16.26 16.56
CA PHE A 48 3.10 -17.39 15.73
C PHE A 48 4.53 -17.83 16.05
N SER A 49 5.46 -16.88 16.24
CA SER A 49 6.81 -17.20 16.72
C SER A 49 6.80 -17.80 18.13
N LEU A 50 5.96 -17.28 19.02
CA LEU A 50 5.84 -17.79 20.39
C LEU A 50 5.29 -19.23 20.42
N MET A 51 4.35 -19.55 19.53
CA MET A 51 3.86 -20.92 19.31
C MET A 51 5.02 -21.88 19.01
N PHE A 52 5.86 -21.59 18.01
CA PHE A 52 7.02 -22.44 17.70
C PHE A 52 8.02 -22.55 18.86
N ILE A 53 8.24 -21.47 19.62
CA ILE A 53 9.11 -21.52 20.80
C ILE A 53 8.54 -22.53 21.83
N LEU A 54 7.24 -22.46 22.10
CA LEU A 54 6.58 -23.37 23.03
C LEU A 54 6.56 -24.81 22.51
N GLU A 55 6.40 -25.00 21.20
CA GLU A 55 6.49 -26.31 20.56
C GLU A 55 7.88 -26.93 20.74
N ILE A 56 8.95 -26.19 20.45
CA ILE A 56 10.34 -26.65 20.69
C ILE A 56 10.55 -27.03 22.15
N ILE A 57 10.13 -26.17 23.08
CA ILE A 57 10.25 -26.43 24.51
C ILE A 57 9.47 -27.71 24.87
N SER A 58 8.27 -27.87 24.31
CA SER A 58 7.45 -29.05 24.55
C SER A 58 8.13 -30.32 24.07
N ASP A 59 8.70 -30.34 22.87
CA ASP A 59 9.41 -31.51 22.31
C ASP A 59 10.70 -31.83 23.08
N ILE A 60 11.50 -30.81 23.43
CA ILE A 60 12.74 -30.99 24.20
C ILE A 60 12.46 -31.64 25.56
N TYR A 61 11.40 -31.20 26.24
CA TYR A 61 11.04 -31.68 27.57
C TYR A 61 10.00 -32.81 27.57
N LEU A 62 9.50 -33.21 26.39
CA LEU A 62 8.37 -34.13 26.20
C LEU A 62 7.16 -33.76 27.09
N ASN A 63 6.89 -32.46 27.24
CA ASN A 63 5.84 -31.95 28.12
C ASN A 63 4.54 -31.66 27.36
N ARG A 64 3.55 -32.55 27.51
CA ARG A 64 2.22 -32.43 26.87
C ARG A 64 1.49 -31.13 27.21
N PHE A 65 1.62 -30.63 28.43
CA PHE A 65 0.92 -29.40 28.82
C PHE A 65 1.47 -28.17 28.06
N ILE A 66 2.78 -28.11 27.83
CA ILE A 66 3.39 -27.04 27.04
C ILE A 66 2.97 -27.13 25.57
N ALA A 67 2.88 -28.33 24.99
CA ALA A 67 2.36 -28.53 23.63
C ALA A 67 0.90 -28.08 23.51
N LEU A 68 0.08 -28.30 24.55
CA LEU A 68 -1.30 -27.83 24.58
C LEU A 68 -1.39 -26.31 24.57
N ILE A 69 -0.57 -25.65 25.40
CA ILE A 69 -0.48 -24.18 25.42
C ILE A 69 0.00 -23.66 24.06
N SER A 70 0.99 -24.32 23.45
CA SER A 70 1.46 -23.99 22.09
C SER A 70 0.30 -24.04 21.10
N ALA A 71 -0.46 -25.13 21.07
CA ALA A 71 -1.62 -25.25 20.18
C ALA A 71 -2.67 -24.15 20.42
N PHE A 72 -2.92 -23.77 21.67
CA PHE A 72 -3.85 -22.68 22.00
C PHE A 72 -3.36 -21.29 21.57
N MET A 73 -2.05 -21.09 21.29
CA MET A 73 -1.57 -19.84 20.68
C MET A 73 -2.09 -19.62 19.25
N LEU A 74 -2.60 -20.66 18.58
CA LEU A 74 -3.30 -20.51 17.30
C LEU A 74 -4.55 -19.63 17.40
N ILE A 75 -5.22 -19.59 18.56
CA ILE A 75 -6.44 -18.79 18.78
C ILE A 75 -6.13 -17.29 18.65
N PRO A 76 -5.28 -16.68 19.50
CA PRO A 76 -5.00 -15.25 19.39
C PRO A 76 -4.26 -14.92 18.09
N PHE A 77 -3.48 -15.84 17.52
CA PHE A 77 -2.90 -15.69 16.18
C PHE A 77 -3.98 -15.51 15.10
N ASN A 78 -4.94 -16.44 15.01
CA ASN A 78 -6.03 -16.40 14.02
C ASN A 78 -6.94 -15.17 14.20
N LEU A 79 -7.23 -14.78 15.44
CA LEU A 79 -8.02 -13.58 15.73
C LEU A 79 -7.29 -12.32 15.23
N LEU A 80 -6.02 -12.15 15.56
CA LEU A 80 -5.26 -10.96 15.21
C LEU A 80 -4.94 -10.86 13.72
N ILE A 81 -4.61 -11.97 13.05
CA ILE A 81 -4.40 -11.95 11.59
C ILE A 81 -5.70 -11.58 10.88
N THR A 82 -6.84 -12.12 11.34
CA THR A 82 -8.15 -11.81 10.75
C THR A 82 -8.56 -10.38 11.02
N MET A 83 -8.33 -9.85 12.23
CA MET A 83 -8.53 -8.42 12.52
C MET A 83 -7.65 -7.54 11.64
N GLY A 84 -6.37 -7.89 11.48
CA GLY A 84 -5.44 -7.16 10.61
C GLY A 84 -5.89 -7.11 9.16
N ILE A 85 -6.32 -8.25 8.61
CA ILE A 85 -6.83 -8.36 7.24
C ILE A 85 -8.16 -7.62 7.07
N ASN A 86 -9.09 -7.74 8.03
CA ASN A 86 -10.36 -7.00 7.98
C ASN A 86 -10.15 -5.50 8.03
N TYR A 87 -9.23 -5.03 8.87
CA TYR A 87 -8.88 -3.61 8.95
C TYR A 87 -8.28 -3.12 7.63
N ILE A 88 -7.44 -3.93 6.98
CA ILE A 88 -6.92 -3.66 5.62
C ILE A 88 -8.03 -3.60 4.57
N GLU A 89 -9.07 -4.43 4.69
CA GLU A 89 -10.09 -4.49 3.64
C GLU A 89 -11.27 -3.53 3.83
N LYS A 90 -11.62 -3.23 5.09
CA LYS A 90 -12.88 -2.58 5.47
C LYS A 90 -12.70 -1.41 6.43
N GLU A 91 -11.48 -1.15 6.92
CA GLU A 91 -11.18 -0.21 8.01
C GLU A 91 -11.92 -0.51 9.33
N THR A 92 -12.50 -1.71 9.43
CA THR A 92 -13.19 -2.19 10.63
C THR A 92 -12.62 -3.55 11.01
N SER A 93 -12.45 -3.77 12.33
CA SER A 93 -11.96 -5.05 12.82
C SER A 93 -13.02 -6.15 12.75
N PHE A 94 -14.30 -5.77 12.84
CA PHE A 94 -15.44 -6.69 12.91
C PHE A 94 -15.84 -7.22 11.53
N SER A 95 -15.99 -8.55 11.43
CA SER A 95 -16.52 -9.21 10.25
C SER A 95 -17.11 -10.57 10.58
N TYR A 96 -17.90 -11.12 9.66
CA TYR A 96 -18.41 -12.50 9.74
C TYR A 96 -17.30 -13.53 9.94
N ASN A 97 -16.10 -13.31 9.37
CA ASN A 97 -14.96 -14.20 9.54
C ASN A 97 -14.48 -14.25 10.99
N LEU A 98 -14.50 -13.11 11.67
CA LEU A 98 -14.10 -13.02 13.07
C LEU A 98 -15.11 -13.73 13.98
N VAL A 99 -16.41 -13.57 13.69
CA VAL A 99 -17.48 -14.31 14.39
C VAL A 99 -17.30 -15.82 14.22
N LEU A 100 -16.95 -16.27 13.02
CA LEU A 100 -16.66 -17.69 12.75
C LEU A 100 -15.48 -18.20 13.59
N ILE A 101 -14.36 -17.47 13.65
CA ILE A 101 -13.20 -17.86 14.48
C ILE A 101 -13.55 -17.92 15.97
N ILE A 102 -14.30 -16.93 16.47
CA ILE A 102 -14.79 -16.93 17.86
C ILE A 102 -15.69 -18.13 18.11
N ALA A 103 -16.61 -18.44 17.20
CA ALA A 103 -17.52 -19.59 17.34
C ALA A 103 -16.78 -20.94 17.32
N LEU A 104 -15.71 -21.06 16.53
CA LEU A 104 -14.89 -22.27 16.45
C LEU A 104 -13.95 -22.45 17.66
N THR A 105 -13.66 -21.37 18.39
CA THR A 105 -12.68 -21.37 19.51
C THR A 105 -13.08 -22.28 20.67
N PRO A 106 -14.31 -22.22 21.24
CA PRO A 106 -14.70 -23.10 22.34
C PRO A 106 -14.58 -24.59 22.00
N LEU A 107 -14.92 -24.97 20.77
CA LEU A 107 -14.79 -26.34 20.30
C LEU A 107 -13.32 -26.76 20.22
N PHE A 108 -12.43 -25.91 19.71
CA PHE A 108 -10.99 -26.19 19.69
C PHE A 108 -10.41 -26.39 21.11
N VAL A 109 -10.81 -25.52 22.04
CA VAL A 109 -10.39 -25.63 23.45
C VAL A 109 -10.89 -26.93 24.07
N TYR A 110 -12.17 -27.26 23.87
CA TYR A 110 -12.76 -28.51 24.36
C TYR A 110 -12.01 -29.74 23.83
N LEU A 111 -11.72 -29.79 22.52
CA LEU A 111 -10.97 -30.89 21.91
C LEU A 111 -9.54 -31.02 22.46
N GLY A 112 -8.91 -29.91 22.83
CA GLY A 112 -7.57 -29.92 23.44
C GLY A 112 -7.51 -30.61 24.81
N PHE A 113 -8.62 -30.63 25.55
CA PHE A 113 -8.72 -31.30 26.86
C PHE A 113 -9.15 -32.76 26.77
N LEU A 114 -9.52 -33.27 25.59
CA LEU A 114 -9.83 -34.68 25.42
C LEU A 114 -8.57 -35.54 25.60
N PRO A 115 -8.71 -36.79 26.09
CA PRO A 115 -7.60 -37.73 26.08
C PRO A 115 -7.08 -37.90 24.64
N GLU A 116 -5.78 -38.13 24.50
CA GLU A 116 -5.11 -38.29 23.19
C GLU A 116 -5.07 -37.05 22.30
N SER A 117 -5.42 -35.85 22.81
CA SER A 117 -5.21 -34.60 22.07
C SER A 117 -3.73 -34.38 21.73
N ILE A 118 -2.82 -34.87 22.56
CA ILE A 118 -1.38 -34.82 22.36
C ILE A 118 -0.80 -36.22 22.61
N VAL A 119 -0.17 -36.77 21.57
CA VAL A 119 0.34 -38.14 21.55
C VAL A 119 1.85 -38.11 21.38
N LEU A 120 2.53 -39.05 22.05
CA LEU A 120 3.94 -39.31 21.80
C LEU A 120 4.05 -40.16 20.55
N PHE A 121 4.73 -39.66 19.54
CA PHE A 121 4.94 -40.38 18.29
C PHE A 121 6.43 -40.57 18.07
N GLU A 122 6.83 -41.81 17.84
CA GLU A 122 8.21 -42.20 17.58
C GLU A 122 8.43 -42.24 16.06
N THR A 123 9.43 -41.50 15.58
CA THR A 123 9.81 -41.51 14.15
C THR A 123 11.32 -41.57 14.05
N ASN A 124 11.84 -42.56 13.31
CA ASN A 124 13.28 -42.76 13.11
C ASN A 124 14.08 -42.80 14.43
N GLY A 125 13.51 -43.41 15.48
CA GLY A 125 14.13 -43.53 16.80
C GLY A 125 14.13 -42.25 17.64
N SER A 126 13.47 -41.18 17.18
CA SER A 126 13.25 -39.95 17.94
C SER A 126 11.79 -39.86 18.41
N ILE A 127 11.58 -39.46 19.66
CA ILE A 127 10.25 -39.26 20.23
C ILE A 127 9.91 -37.78 20.11
N SER A 128 8.73 -37.49 19.56
CA SER A 128 8.17 -36.13 19.40
C SER A 128 6.74 -36.08 19.93
N LEU A 129 6.28 -34.89 20.31
CA LEU A 129 4.88 -34.65 20.61
C LEU A 129 4.16 -34.16 19.37
N VAL A 130 3.09 -34.84 19.00
CA VAL A 130 2.23 -34.44 17.87
C VAL A 130 0.79 -34.31 18.35
N TRP A 131 0.04 -33.44 17.68
CA TRP A 131 -1.40 -33.36 17.89
C TRP A 131 -2.04 -34.67 17.43
N GLY A 132 -2.94 -35.21 18.25
CA GLY A 132 -3.60 -36.49 18.00
C GLY A 132 -5.09 -36.34 17.70
N GLY A 133 -5.65 -37.37 17.05
CA GLY A 133 -7.08 -37.55 16.86
C GLY A 133 -7.80 -36.36 16.20
N ILE A 134 -9.01 -36.06 16.70
CA ILE A 134 -9.86 -34.97 16.19
C ILE A 134 -9.25 -33.59 16.47
N PHE A 135 -8.43 -33.47 17.52
CA PHE A 135 -7.76 -32.20 17.85
C PHE A 135 -6.78 -31.77 16.76
N ALA A 136 -6.00 -32.72 16.21
CA ALA A 136 -5.09 -32.47 15.09
C ALA A 136 -5.82 -31.93 13.85
N LEU A 137 -6.86 -32.64 13.41
CA LEU A 137 -7.68 -32.26 12.26
C LEU A 137 -8.29 -30.86 12.43
N TYR A 138 -8.77 -30.55 13.63
CA TYR A 138 -9.34 -29.23 13.90
C TYR A 138 -8.26 -28.14 13.97
N GLY A 139 -7.08 -28.43 14.52
CA GLY A 139 -5.94 -27.50 14.54
C GLY A 139 -5.42 -27.19 13.13
N GLU A 140 -5.36 -28.20 12.27
CA GLU A 140 -5.05 -28.05 10.83
C GLU A 140 -6.10 -27.18 10.13
N PHE A 141 -7.40 -27.46 10.34
CA PHE A 141 -8.48 -26.64 9.80
C PHE A 141 -8.43 -25.19 10.30
N PHE A 142 -8.09 -24.99 11.57
CA PHE A 142 -7.96 -23.66 12.15
C PHE A 142 -6.77 -22.90 11.54
N THR A 143 -5.65 -23.57 11.29
CA THR A 143 -4.50 -23.01 10.57
C THR A 143 -4.83 -22.68 9.12
N LEU A 144 -5.60 -23.55 8.46
CA LEU A 144 -6.08 -23.38 7.08
C LEU A 144 -6.86 -22.06 6.91
N ILE A 145 -7.70 -21.69 7.88
CA ILE A 145 -8.47 -20.44 7.86
C ILE A 145 -7.54 -19.21 7.76
N ALA A 146 -6.51 -19.13 8.61
CA ALA A 146 -5.54 -18.02 8.57
C ALA A 146 -4.84 -17.91 7.21
N VAL A 147 -4.31 -19.02 6.69
CA VAL A 147 -3.54 -19.01 5.43
C VAL A 147 -4.43 -18.70 4.22
N ILE A 148 -5.69 -19.16 4.21
CA ILE A 148 -6.67 -18.78 3.18
C ILE A 148 -6.93 -17.27 3.22
N PHE A 149 -7.05 -16.65 4.40
CA PHE A 149 -7.25 -15.21 4.48
C PHE A 149 -6.03 -14.43 3.98
N ILE A 150 -4.81 -14.87 4.29
CA ILE A 150 -3.58 -14.26 3.77
C ILE A 150 -3.52 -14.38 2.24
N PHE A 151 -3.85 -15.56 1.69
CA PHE A 151 -3.91 -15.73 0.24
C PHE A 151 -4.98 -14.87 -0.43
N ARG A 152 -6.17 -14.79 0.18
CA ARG A 152 -7.26 -13.93 -0.30
C ARG A 152 -6.83 -12.46 -0.35
N LEU A 153 -6.11 -12.01 0.68
CA LEU A 153 -5.51 -10.68 0.70
C LEU A 153 -4.51 -10.52 -0.46
N GLY A 154 -3.56 -11.46 -0.61
CA GLY A 154 -2.59 -11.48 -1.70
C GLY A 154 -3.22 -11.38 -3.08
N PHE A 155 -4.23 -12.21 -3.35
CA PHE A 155 -4.95 -12.24 -4.61
C PHE A 155 -5.71 -10.94 -4.88
N LYS A 156 -6.37 -10.37 -3.86
CA LYS A 156 -7.13 -9.12 -3.98
C LYS A 156 -6.20 -7.94 -4.23
N THR A 157 -5.09 -7.85 -3.49
CA THR A 157 -4.03 -6.85 -3.68
C THR A 157 -3.47 -6.95 -5.10
N TRP A 158 -3.10 -8.13 -5.57
CA TRP A 158 -2.63 -8.32 -6.94
C TRP A 158 -3.66 -7.91 -7.98
N LYS A 159 -4.93 -8.33 -7.84
CA LYS A 159 -5.98 -8.01 -8.81
C LYS A 159 -6.22 -6.50 -8.93
N ASN A 160 -6.24 -5.79 -7.80
CA ASN A 160 -6.62 -4.39 -7.73
C ASN A 160 -5.44 -3.41 -7.78
N ALA A 161 -4.20 -3.90 -7.72
CA ALA A 161 -3.03 -3.04 -7.73
C ALA A 161 -2.94 -2.22 -9.04
N PRO A 162 -2.74 -0.89 -8.94
CA PRO A 162 -2.44 -0.06 -10.09
C PRO A 162 -1.10 -0.46 -10.70
N PHE A 163 -0.90 -0.12 -11.98
CA PHE A 163 0.27 -0.51 -12.75
C PHE A 163 1.60 -0.16 -12.06
N LEU A 164 1.67 1.01 -11.42
CA LEU A 164 2.87 1.53 -10.77
C LEU A 164 3.43 0.62 -9.67
N ILE A 165 2.55 -0.10 -8.96
CA ILE A 165 2.92 -1.02 -7.86
C ILE A 165 2.58 -2.48 -8.19
N LYS A 166 2.35 -2.77 -9.48
CA LYS A 166 1.91 -4.09 -9.93
C LYS A 166 2.99 -5.14 -9.74
N LYS A 167 4.26 -4.76 -9.91
CA LYS A 167 5.42 -5.64 -9.71
C LYS A 167 5.48 -6.11 -8.26
N GLU A 168 5.35 -5.18 -7.32
CA GLU A 168 5.40 -5.45 -5.88
C GLU A 168 4.16 -6.23 -5.45
N ALA A 169 2.99 -5.93 -6.02
CA ALA A 169 1.78 -6.72 -5.79
C ALA A 169 1.88 -8.16 -6.33
N ILE A 170 2.60 -8.40 -7.43
CA ILE A 170 2.90 -9.76 -7.92
C ILE A 170 3.82 -10.49 -6.93
N ILE A 171 4.88 -9.83 -6.44
CA ILE A 171 5.80 -10.43 -5.45
C ILE A 171 5.03 -10.77 -4.16
N PHE A 172 4.16 -9.86 -3.71
CA PHE A 172 3.27 -10.09 -2.57
C PHE A 172 2.35 -11.30 -2.79
N PHE A 173 1.78 -11.43 -3.99
CA PHE A 173 0.95 -12.57 -4.35
C PHE A 173 1.73 -13.88 -4.42
N ILE A 174 2.96 -13.87 -4.94
CA ILE A 174 3.86 -15.05 -4.94
C ILE A 174 4.13 -15.47 -3.49
N GLY A 175 4.49 -14.53 -2.60
CA GLY A 175 4.67 -14.82 -1.18
C GLY A 175 3.43 -15.44 -0.54
N SER A 176 2.25 -14.89 -0.83
CA SER A 176 0.98 -15.45 -0.36
C SER A 176 0.67 -16.82 -0.95
N SER A 177 1.07 -17.08 -2.20
CA SER A 177 0.92 -18.37 -2.90
C SER A 177 1.81 -19.45 -2.31
N LEU A 178 3.00 -19.08 -1.83
CA LEU A 178 3.88 -19.98 -1.10
C LEU A 178 3.26 -20.38 0.25
N ILE A 179 2.71 -19.42 0.99
CA ILE A 179 1.95 -19.69 2.22
C ILE A 179 0.73 -20.57 1.93
N PHE A 180 -0.03 -20.29 0.87
CA PHE A 180 -1.14 -21.10 0.40
C PHE A 180 -1.31 -20.85 -1.10
N PRO A 181 -1.36 -21.85 -1.99
CA PRO A 181 -1.58 -23.28 -1.74
C PRO A 181 -0.32 -24.15 -1.65
N VAL A 182 0.89 -23.63 -1.94
CA VAL A 182 2.08 -24.48 -2.11
C VAL A 182 2.47 -25.20 -0.82
N SER A 183 2.53 -24.50 0.32
CA SER A 183 2.86 -25.14 1.60
C SER A 183 1.88 -26.27 1.95
N ILE A 184 0.59 -26.10 1.63
CA ILE A 184 -0.43 -27.12 1.90
C ILE A 184 -0.21 -28.36 1.04
N VAL A 185 0.08 -28.20 -0.25
CA VAL A 185 0.37 -29.35 -1.11
C VAL A 185 1.58 -30.12 -0.58
N VAL A 186 2.63 -29.41 -0.12
CA VAL A 186 3.81 -30.03 0.50
C VAL A 186 3.49 -30.67 1.85
N TYR A 187 2.64 -30.04 2.65
CA TYR A 187 2.14 -30.59 3.91
C TYR A 187 1.35 -31.87 3.69
N LEU A 188 0.52 -31.97 2.65
CA LEU A 188 -0.20 -33.21 2.34
C LEU A 188 0.76 -34.37 2.05
N PHE A 189 1.96 -34.11 1.52
CA PHE A 189 2.97 -35.16 1.36
C PHE A 189 3.55 -35.66 2.69
N SER A 190 3.40 -34.91 3.80
CA SER A 190 3.86 -35.36 5.12
C SER A 190 3.06 -36.53 5.68
N TYR A 191 1.87 -36.82 5.14
CA TYR A 191 1.14 -38.05 5.46
C TYR A 191 1.83 -39.30 4.90
N PHE A 192 2.66 -39.17 3.86
CA PHE A 192 3.48 -40.26 3.33
C PHE A 192 4.84 -40.33 4.02
N GLU A 193 5.54 -39.19 4.09
CA GLU A 193 6.89 -39.10 4.65
C GLU A 193 7.04 -37.85 5.50
N ARG A 194 7.34 -38.02 6.79
CA ARG A 194 7.35 -36.93 7.77
C ARG A 194 8.34 -35.80 7.45
N PHE A 195 9.42 -36.10 6.73
CA PHE A 195 10.41 -35.09 6.31
C PHE A 195 9.79 -33.95 5.46
N PHE A 196 8.68 -34.18 4.75
CA PHE A 196 7.96 -33.13 4.02
C PHE A 196 7.37 -32.05 4.93
N LEU A 197 7.13 -32.33 6.21
CA LEU A 197 6.69 -31.34 7.19
C LEU A 197 7.70 -30.18 7.32
N ILE A 198 9.00 -30.50 7.36
CA ILE A 198 10.08 -29.52 7.46
C ILE A 198 10.13 -28.64 6.21
N PHE A 199 9.97 -29.22 5.03
CA PHE A 199 9.90 -28.44 3.78
C PHE A 199 8.67 -27.54 3.73
N SER A 200 7.51 -28.03 4.17
CA SER A 200 6.29 -27.23 4.24
C SER A 200 6.50 -25.99 5.13
N ASN A 201 7.06 -26.19 6.32
CA ASN A 201 7.37 -25.11 7.25
C ASN A 201 8.36 -24.10 6.64
N PHE A 202 9.41 -24.59 5.95
CA PHE A 202 10.38 -23.73 5.27
C PHE A 202 9.72 -22.88 4.16
N ILE A 203 8.87 -23.48 3.32
CA ILE A 203 8.15 -22.79 2.25
C ILE A 203 7.20 -21.72 2.83
N LEU A 204 6.48 -22.07 3.89
CA LEU A 204 5.57 -21.15 4.57
C LEU A 204 6.32 -19.91 5.07
N ILE A 205 7.51 -20.09 5.65
CA ILE A 205 8.31 -18.98 6.18
C ILE A 205 8.95 -18.16 5.08
N LEU A 206 9.44 -18.82 4.03
CA LEU A 206 9.89 -18.11 2.84
C LEU A 206 8.78 -17.21 2.28
N GLY A 207 7.53 -17.70 2.27
CA GLY A 207 6.36 -16.91 1.92
C GLY A 207 6.14 -15.72 2.85
N PHE A 208 6.23 -15.90 4.17
CA PHE A 208 6.14 -14.81 5.14
C PHE A 208 7.26 -13.78 4.99
N ILE A 209 8.50 -14.21 4.77
CA ILE A 209 9.64 -13.33 4.51
C ILE A 209 9.35 -12.47 3.29
N ILE A 210 8.96 -13.08 2.16
CA ILE A 210 8.61 -12.34 0.94
C ILE A 210 7.51 -11.32 1.21
N ILE A 211 6.42 -11.71 1.90
CA ILE A 211 5.33 -10.79 2.25
C ILE A 211 5.83 -9.62 3.10
N ILE A 212 6.57 -9.89 4.18
CA ILE A 212 7.03 -8.86 5.13
C ILE A 212 8.01 -7.91 4.45
N THR A 213 8.97 -8.44 3.69
CA THR A 213 9.92 -7.65 2.91
C THR A 213 9.21 -6.78 1.87
N THR A 214 8.19 -7.32 1.21
CA THR A 214 7.41 -6.58 0.21
C THR A 214 6.59 -5.45 0.87
N ILE A 215 5.95 -5.71 2.02
CA ILE A 215 5.29 -4.66 2.83
C ILE A 215 6.30 -3.61 3.32
N TYR A 216 7.52 -4.04 3.66
CA TYR A 216 8.57 -3.14 4.15
C TYR A 216 9.05 -2.16 3.07
N PHE A 217 9.13 -2.61 1.82
CA PHE A 217 9.47 -1.76 0.69
C PHE A 217 8.29 -0.90 0.25
N GLU A 218 7.12 -1.50 0.04
CA GLU A 218 5.91 -0.81 -0.41
C GLU A 218 4.74 -1.01 0.57
N PRO A 219 4.68 -0.24 1.67
CA PRO A 219 3.59 -0.34 2.64
C PRO A 219 2.23 0.03 2.02
N LYS A 220 2.24 0.74 0.88
CA LYS A 220 1.06 1.06 0.07
C LYS A 220 0.27 -0.19 -0.34
N LEU A 221 0.91 -1.35 -0.45
CA LEU A 221 0.26 -2.62 -0.78
C LEU A 221 -0.80 -3.04 0.26
N LEU A 222 -0.62 -2.67 1.52
CA LEU A 222 -1.61 -2.89 2.58
C LEU A 222 -2.80 -1.92 2.49
N TYR A 223 -2.66 -0.84 1.70
CA TYR A 223 -3.64 0.22 1.53
C TYR A 223 -4.15 0.30 0.09
N ILE A 224 -3.99 -0.78 -0.70
CA ILE A 224 -4.76 -0.97 -1.93
C ILE A 224 -6.20 -1.33 -1.51
N LEU A 225 -6.80 -0.36 -0.82
CA LEU A 225 -8.12 -0.32 -0.24
C LEU A 225 -9.13 0.04 -1.35
N PRO A 226 -10.41 -0.31 -1.16
CA PRO A 226 -11.44 -0.28 -2.20
C PRO A 226 -11.92 1.12 -2.60
N PHE A 227 -11.23 2.17 -2.17
CA PHE A 227 -11.67 3.53 -2.44
C PHE A 227 -10.82 4.23 -3.48
N LEU A 228 -11.52 4.76 -4.48
CA LEU A 228 -10.95 5.51 -5.59
C LEU A 228 -11.22 6.97 -5.32
N VAL A 229 -10.17 7.78 -5.34
CA VAL A 229 -10.33 9.23 -5.31
C VAL A 229 -10.64 9.66 -6.74
N ASN A 230 -11.78 10.31 -6.94
CA ASN A 230 -12.26 10.67 -8.27
C ASN A 230 -11.88 12.10 -8.61
N ARG A 231 -12.14 13.04 -7.69
CA ARG A 231 -11.95 14.47 -7.93
C ARG A 231 -11.78 15.25 -6.64
N ILE A 232 -10.94 16.28 -6.66
CA ILE A 232 -10.81 17.28 -5.61
C ILE A 232 -11.10 18.66 -6.20
N LEU A 233 -11.91 19.45 -5.49
CA LEU A 233 -12.20 20.82 -5.86
C LEU A 233 -11.91 21.72 -4.65
N VAL A 234 -11.17 22.80 -4.88
CA VAL A 234 -11.01 23.90 -3.93
C VAL A 234 -11.80 25.09 -4.45
N LYS A 235 -12.64 25.66 -3.60
CA LYS A 235 -13.40 26.88 -3.89
C LYS A 235 -13.20 27.90 -2.78
N ASN A 236 -13.38 29.19 -3.11
CA ASN A 236 -13.45 30.24 -2.10
C ASN A 236 -14.83 30.22 -1.40
N LYS A 237 -14.99 31.07 -0.37
CA LYS A 237 -16.28 31.25 0.34
C LYS A 237 -17.41 31.74 -0.56
N ASP A 238 -17.10 32.49 -1.61
CA ASP A 238 -18.10 32.98 -2.57
C ASP A 238 -18.60 31.88 -3.53
N GLY A 239 -18.00 30.69 -3.49
CA GLY A 239 -18.38 29.55 -4.33
C GLY A 239 -17.64 29.46 -5.67
N SER A 240 -16.66 30.32 -5.92
CA SER A 240 -15.81 30.33 -7.11
C SER A 240 -14.71 29.26 -7.03
N PRO A 241 -14.53 28.43 -8.07
CA PRO A 241 -13.53 27.35 -8.05
C PRO A 241 -12.12 27.92 -8.26
N LEU A 242 -11.23 27.69 -7.28
CA LEU A 242 -9.83 28.13 -7.30
C LEU A 242 -8.90 27.06 -7.87
N PHE A 243 -9.14 25.80 -7.51
CA PHE A 243 -8.35 24.66 -7.96
C PHE A 243 -9.25 23.46 -8.18
N ASP A 244 -8.92 22.63 -9.17
CA ASP A 244 -9.69 21.47 -9.57
C ASP A 244 -8.76 20.42 -10.13
N HIS A 245 -8.85 19.20 -9.62
CA HIS A 245 -8.11 18.07 -10.14
C HIS A 245 -9.00 16.84 -10.17
N SER A 246 -9.00 16.15 -11.31
CA SER A 246 -9.75 14.93 -11.54
C SER A 246 -8.79 13.80 -11.84
N TRP A 247 -8.82 12.75 -11.01
CA TRP A 247 -8.05 11.53 -11.23
C TRP A 247 -8.74 10.63 -12.25
N ALA A 248 -10.07 10.55 -12.21
CA ALA A 248 -10.85 9.87 -13.23
C ALA A 248 -11.36 10.88 -14.27
N GLU A 249 -11.49 10.46 -15.53
CA GLU A 249 -12.26 11.22 -16.53
C GLU A 249 -13.72 11.24 -16.10
N SER A 250 -14.10 12.21 -15.27
CA SER A 250 -15.50 12.38 -14.89
C SER A 250 -16.22 13.05 -16.05
N SER A 251 -17.31 12.44 -16.53
CA SER A 251 -18.25 13.10 -17.45
C SER A 251 -18.88 14.36 -16.86
N VAL A 252 -18.79 14.53 -15.53
CA VAL A 252 -19.32 15.68 -14.81
C VAL A 252 -18.46 16.92 -15.04
N LYS A 253 -19.03 17.91 -15.74
CA LYS A 253 -18.38 19.21 -15.94
C LYS A 253 -18.09 19.89 -14.60
N PRO A 254 -16.91 20.54 -14.42
CA PRO A 254 -16.56 21.26 -13.19
C PRO A 254 -17.65 22.18 -12.69
N LEU A 255 -18.30 22.91 -13.60
CA LEU A 255 -19.37 23.86 -13.30
C LEU A 255 -20.55 23.21 -12.56
N ILE A 256 -20.96 22.01 -12.99
CA ILE A 256 -22.06 21.25 -12.36
C ILE A 256 -21.65 20.84 -10.95
N PHE A 257 -20.42 20.36 -10.80
CA PHE A 257 -19.89 19.94 -9.50
C PHE A 257 -19.79 21.11 -8.51
N THR A 258 -19.26 22.26 -8.95
CA THR A 258 -19.23 23.48 -8.11
C THR A 258 -20.64 23.96 -7.76
N GLY A 259 -21.58 23.94 -8.73
CA GLY A 259 -22.98 24.29 -8.47
C GLY A 259 -23.64 23.39 -7.43
N PHE A 260 -23.43 22.08 -7.52
CA PHE A 260 -23.89 21.11 -6.52
C PHE A 260 -23.29 21.40 -5.14
N LEU A 261 -21.97 21.64 -5.07
CA LEU A 261 -21.31 21.99 -3.80
C LEU A 261 -21.81 23.28 -3.17
N ASN A 262 -22.14 24.28 -3.98
CA ASN A 262 -22.70 25.55 -3.49
C ASN A 262 -24.12 25.34 -2.97
N ALA A 263 -24.95 24.57 -3.69
CA ALA A 263 -26.31 24.25 -3.26
C ALA A 263 -26.33 23.45 -1.95
N VAL A 264 -25.47 22.43 -1.85
CA VAL A 264 -25.28 21.63 -0.63
C VAL A 264 -24.90 22.51 0.56
N GLN A 265 -23.90 23.38 0.40
CA GLN A 265 -23.45 24.23 1.50
C GLN A 265 -24.54 25.19 1.97
N LYS A 266 -25.21 25.89 1.04
CA LYS A 266 -26.32 26.78 1.39
C LYS A 266 -27.43 26.03 2.10
N MET A 267 -27.78 24.84 1.62
CA MET A 267 -28.76 23.98 2.28
C MET A 267 -28.30 23.59 3.69
N GLY A 268 -27.01 23.28 3.88
CA GLY A 268 -26.42 23.01 5.19
C GLY A 268 -26.48 24.20 6.14
N GLU A 269 -26.13 25.40 5.68
CA GLU A 269 -26.20 26.64 6.45
C GLU A 269 -27.64 26.99 6.86
N GLU A 270 -28.59 26.89 5.92
CA GLU A 270 -29.99 27.25 6.14
C GLU A 270 -30.73 26.25 7.03
N ILE A 271 -30.54 24.94 6.79
CA ILE A 271 -31.32 23.88 7.45
C ILE A 271 -30.67 23.46 8.77
N ILE A 272 -29.35 23.35 8.82
CA ILE A 272 -28.70 22.60 9.90
C ILE A 272 -28.24 23.51 11.05
N LYS A 273 -27.97 24.82 10.84
CA LYS A 273 -27.62 25.85 11.86
C LYS A 273 -26.57 25.49 12.95
N LEU A 274 -26.05 24.27 12.99
CA LEU A 274 -25.35 23.67 14.14
C LEU A 274 -24.07 22.92 13.77
N GLY A 275 -23.64 22.94 12.52
CA GLY A 275 -22.40 22.32 12.09
C GLY A 275 -22.47 21.96 10.62
N GLY A 276 -21.50 22.42 9.84
CA GLY A 276 -21.45 22.22 8.40
C GLY A 276 -21.54 20.75 7.98
N ILE A 277 -21.93 20.53 6.73
CA ILE A 277 -22.01 19.18 6.15
C ILE A 277 -20.58 18.67 5.94
N LEU A 278 -20.18 17.67 6.73
CA LEU A 278 -18.87 17.02 6.62
C LEU A 278 -18.83 15.96 5.52
N ASP A 279 -19.90 15.17 5.37
CA ASP A 279 -19.96 14.12 4.37
C ASP A 279 -21.34 13.95 3.76
N ILE A 280 -21.36 13.68 2.46
CA ILE A 280 -22.56 13.28 1.72
C ILE A 280 -22.32 11.91 1.12
N HIS A 281 -23.06 10.93 1.62
CA HIS A 281 -23.09 9.59 1.06
C HIS A 281 -23.97 9.58 -0.21
N LEU A 282 -23.34 9.34 -1.36
CA LEU A 282 -24.00 9.11 -2.64
C LEU A 282 -24.15 7.59 -2.86
N LYS A 283 -24.95 7.19 -3.86
CA LYS A 283 -25.18 5.78 -4.17
C LYS A 283 -23.88 5.01 -4.51
N GLU A 284 -22.96 5.67 -5.22
CA GLU A 284 -21.71 5.06 -5.72
C GLU A 284 -20.45 5.78 -5.23
N GLY A 285 -20.61 6.65 -4.23
CA GLY A 285 -19.47 7.41 -3.71
C GLY A 285 -19.79 8.20 -2.45
N ILE A 286 -18.80 8.96 -2.02
CA ILE A 286 -18.90 9.93 -0.95
C ILE A 286 -18.33 11.24 -1.45
N LEU A 287 -18.97 12.32 -1.04
CA LEU A 287 -18.38 13.65 -1.09
C LEU A 287 -17.99 14.03 0.33
N ILE A 288 -16.70 14.23 0.56
CA ILE A 288 -16.15 14.73 1.82
C ILE A 288 -15.90 16.22 1.65
N LEU A 289 -16.45 17.03 2.54
CA LEU A 289 -16.28 18.48 2.54
C LEU A 289 -15.50 18.90 3.78
N TYR A 290 -14.52 19.76 3.57
CA TYR A 290 -13.81 20.42 4.64
C TYR A 290 -13.80 21.91 4.40
N GLU A 291 -14.26 22.65 5.40
CA GLU A 291 -14.37 24.09 5.36
C GLU A 291 -13.30 24.70 6.28
N SER A 292 -12.53 25.64 5.73
CA SER A 292 -11.51 26.39 6.45
C SER A 292 -11.84 27.89 6.43
N LEU A 293 -10.91 28.76 6.82
CA LEU A 293 -11.15 30.21 6.97
C LEU A 293 -11.52 30.89 5.65
N HIS A 294 -10.76 30.64 4.58
CA HIS A 294 -10.95 31.32 3.29
C HIS A 294 -11.46 30.42 2.16
N ILE A 295 -11.43 29.10 2.36
CA ILE A 295 -11.75 28.13 1.31
C ILE A 295 -12.64 27.00 1.81
N THR A 296 -13.22 26.27 0.87
CA THR A 296 -13.81 24.94 1.07
C THR A 296 -13.18 23.98 0.09
N VAL A 297 -12.80 22.81 0.57
CA VAL A 297 -12.30 21.70 -0.23
C VAL A 297 -13.35 20.59 -0.26
N GLY A 298 -13.73 20.16 -1.45
CA GLY A 298 -14.59 19.00 -1.67
C GLY A 298 -13.82 17.87 -2.34
N LEU A 299 -13.82 16.69 -1.74
CA LEU A 299 -13.25 15.47 -2.30
C LEU A 299 -14.35 14.47 -2.65
N VAL A 300 -14.39 14.02 -3.89
CA VAL A 300 -15.21 12.90 -4.33
C VAL A 300 -14.37 11.63 -4.28
N ALA A 301 -14.82 10.65 -3.50
CA ALA A 301 -14.23 9.32 -3.44
C ALA A 301 -15.30 8.23 -3.56
N SER A 302 -14.93 6.98 -3.83
CA SER A 302 -15.92 5.90 -3.87
C SER A 302 -16.36 5.41 -2.49
N LYS A 303 -15.56 5.63 -1.42
CA LYS A 303 -15.94 5.37 -0.03
C LYS A 303 -15.28 6.37 0.93
N SER A 304 -15.92 6.56 2.09
CA SER A 304 -15.33 7.26 3.23
C SER A 304 -14.12 6.49 3.75
N SER A 305 -13.05 7.19 4.11
CA SER A 305 -11.93 6.65 4.86
C SER A 305 -11.44 7.71 5.84
N GLN A 306 -11.05 7.29 7.05
CA GLN A 306 -10.43 8.20 8.01
C GLN A 306 -9.15 8.82 7.43
N LEU A 307 -8.36 8.02 6.70
CA LEU A 307 -7.13 8.48 6.08
C LEU A 307 -7.40 9.54 5.00
N LEU A 308 -8.47 9.39 4.21
CA LEU A 308 -8.87 10.42 3.25
C LEU A 308 -9.26 11.74 3.93
N ARG A 309 -9.96 11.67 5.06
CA ARG A 309 -10.33 12.87 5.83
C ARG A 309 -9.09 13.59 6.34
N GLU A 310 -8.16 12.85 6.94
CA GLU A 310 -6.89 13.41 7.41
C GLU A 310 -6.08 14.03 6.26
N CYS A 311 -6.04 13.37 5.09
CA CYS A 311 -5.42 13.93 3.88
C CYS A 311 -6.09 15.24 3.44
N ILE A 312 -7.43 15.31 3.39
CA ILE A 312 -8.15 16.54 3.01
C ILE A 312 -7.91 17.67 4.01
N VAL A 313 -7.98 17.38 5.32
CA VAL A 313 -7.76 18.38 6.37
C VAL A 313 -6.35 18.97 6.23
N ASN A 314 -5.33 18.13 6.18
CA ASN A 314 -3.94 18.59 6.08
C ASN A 314 -3.66 19.28 4.74
N PHE A 315 -4.22 18.77 3.63
CA PHE A 315 -4.14 19.44 2.33
C PHE A 315 -4.77 20.82 2.38
N THR A 316 -5.93 20.97 3.00
CA THR A 316 -6.65 22.25 3.07
C THR A 316 -5.87 23.28 3.88
N LEU A 317 -5.34 22.89 5.04
CA LEU A 317 -4.54 23.77 5.89
C LEU A 317 -3.27 24.24 5.18
N ASP A 318 -2.53 23.32 4.55
CA ASP A 318 -1.33 23.67 3.79
C ASP A 318 -1.66 24.52 2.55
N PHE A 319 -2.77 24.24 1.85
CA PHE A 319 -3.20 25.04 0.71
C PHE A 319 -3.51 26.48 1.14
N GLU A 320 -4.23 26.66 2.24
CA GLU A 320 -4.57 27.98 2.73
C GLU A 320 -3.34 28.75 3.20
N GLN A 321 -2.38 28.07 3.83
CA GLN A 321 -1.13 28.68 4.24
C GLN A 321 -0.27 29.10 3.04
N GLU A 322 -0.08 28.21 2.06
CA GLU A 322 0.74 28.44 0.87
C GLU A 322 0.18 29.58 0.01
N PHE A 323 -1.15 29.62 -0.16
CA PHE A 323 -1.82 30.60 -1.02
C PHE A 323 -2.50 31.75 -0.27
N LEU A 324 -2.16 31.97 1.02
CA LEU A 324 -2.83 32.95 1.89
C LEU A 324 -2.89 34.36 1.28
N ARG A 325 -1.80 34.80 0.64
CA ARG A 325 -1.74 36.13 0.00
C ARG A 325 -2.74 36.24 -1.15
N LEU A 326 -2.82 35.21 -2.01
CA LEU A 326 -3.75 35.18 -3.14
C LEU A 326 -5.21 35.15 -2.67
N LEU A 327 -5.47 34.35 -1.62
CA LEU A 327 -6.79 34.23 -0.99
C LEU A 327 -7.25 35.57 -0.39
N LYS A 328 -6.36 36.28 0.33
CA LYS A 328 -6.66 37.62 0.88
C LYS A 328 -6.94 38.67 -0.20
N LEU A 329 -6.23 38.57 -1.33
CA LEU A 329 -6.46 39.43 -2.50
C LEU A 329 -7.66 38.99 -3.36
N LYS A 330 -8.35 37.90 -2.97
CA LYS A 330 -9.50 37.32 -3.69
C LYS A 330 -9.22 37.05 -5.18
N ILE A 331 -8.01 36.59 -5.50
CA ILE A 331 -7.65 36.23 -6.88
C ILE A 331 -8.40 34.95 -7.26
N ILE A 332 -9.17 34.99 -8.35
CA ILE A 332 -9.99 33.86 -8.83
C ILE A 332 -9.27 33.06 -9.93
N ASP A 333 -8.19 33.61 -10.50
CA ASP A 333 -7.48 32.95 -11.60
C ASP A 333 -6.85 31.63 -11.14
N LYS A 334 -7.32 30.51 -11.73
CA LYS A 334 -6.86 29.15 -11.43
C LYS A 334 -5.38 28.96 -11.65
N LYS A 335 -4.79 29.67 -12.62
CA LYS A 335 -3.36 29.57 -12.93
C LYS A 335 -2.48 30.00 -11.76
N ALA A 336 -2.95 30.95 -10.95
CA ALA A 336 -2.25 31.40 -9.77
C ALA A 336 -2.11 30.30 -8.69
N TYR A 337 -2.92 29.24 -8.78
CA TYR A 337 -2.95 28.11 -7.85
C TYR A 337 -2.31 26.83 -8.41
N GLU A 338 -1.57 26.89 -9.54
CA GLU A 338 -0.90 25.71 -10.12
C GLU A 338 0.07 25.02 -9.15
N GLY A 339 0.68 25.76 -8.21
CA GLY A 339 1.52 25.18 -7.17
C GLY A 339 0.81 24.13 -6.28
N ALA A 340 -0.52 24.11 -6.26
CA ALA A 340 -1.31 23.18 -5.48
C ALA A 340 -1.13 21.71 -5.92
N TYR A 341 -0.64 21.46 -7.14
CA TYR A 341 -0.27 20.11 -7.57
C TYR A 341 0.81 19.48 -6.68
N VAL A 342 1.72 20.29 -6.13
CA VAL A 342 2.75 19.81 -5.19
C VAL A 342 2.12 19.32 -3.88
N LEU A 343 1.12 20.04 -3.37
CA LEU A 343 0.35 19.63 -2.20
C LEU A 343 -0.50 18.39 -2.47
N LEU A 344 -1.09 18.33 -3.67
CA LEU A 344 -1.87 17.17 -4.10
C LEU A 344 -0.99 15.93 -4.16
N GLU A 345 0.21 16.02 -4.72
CA GLU A 345 1.17 14.92 -4.72
C GLU A 345 1.60 14.54 -3.29
N LYS A 346 1.90 15.53 -2.44
CA LYS A 346 2.27 15.30 -1.03
C LYS A 346 1.23 14.47 -0.26
N TYR A 347 -0.05 14.78 -0.43
CA TYR A 347 -1.14 14.16 0.37
C TYR A 347 -1.85 13.01 -0.33
N PHE A 348 -1.88 12.99 -1.67
CA PHE A 348 -2.69 12.06 -2.46
C PHE A 348 -1.87 11.15 -3.40
N SER A 349 -0.53 11.23 -3.42
CA SER A 349 0.32 10.32 -4.24
C SER A 349 0.19 8.83 -3.89
N ASN A 350 -0.44 8.50 -2.78
CA ASN A 350 -0.67 7.12 -2.35
C ASN A 350 -1.96 6.52 -2.93
N PHE A 351 -2.80 7.31 -3.60
CA PHE A 351 -4.04 6.82 -4.20
C PHE A 351 -3.85 6.52 -5.69
N PRO A 352 -4.54 5.49 -6.23
CA PRO A 352 -4.45 5.14 -7.64
C PRO A 352 -5.05 6.25 -8.51
N ASN A 353 -4.25 6.74 -9.48
CA ASN A 353 -4.63 7.85 -10.35
C ASN A 353 -5.61 7.51 -11.48
N LYS A 354 -6.01 6.24 -11.70
CA LYS A 354 -6.85 5.88 -12.85
C LYS A 354 -7.90 4.84 -12.50
N GLN A 355 -9.17 5.15 -12.78
CA GLN A 355 -10.23 4.15 -12.93
C GLN A 355 -9.96 3.35 -14.22
N ILE A 356 -9.44 2.14 -14.10
CA ILE A 356 -9.33 1.22 -15.24
C ILE A 356 -10.70 0.56 -15.42
N HIS A 357 -11.52 1.08 -16.34
CA HIS A 357 -12.84 0.52 -16.64
C HIS A 357 -12.75 -0.75 -17.50
N SER A 358 -11.67 -0.92 -18.26
CA SER A 358 -11.43 -2.10 -19.10
C SER A 358 -9.95 -2.49 -19.15
N ARG A 359 -9.66 -3.80 -19.21
CA ARG A 359 -8.31 -4.33 -19.47
C ARG A 359 -7.72 -3.91 -20.82
N SER A 360 -8.57 -3.52 -21.78
CA SER A 360 -8.17 -3.05 -23.10
C SER A 360 -7.92 -1.54 -23.19
N GLN A 361 -8.20 -0.78 -22.13
CA GLN A 361 -7.91 0.66 -22.15
C GLN A 361 -6.38 0.86 -22.24
N PRO A 362 -5.88 1.62 -23.23
CA PRO A 362 -4.47 1.93 -23.32
C PRO A 362 -4.01 2.59 -22.02
N LEU A 363 -2.97 2.01 -21.43
CA LEU A 363 -2.38 2.40 -20.14
C LEU A 363 -1.72 3.79 -20.17
N LEU A 364 -1.75 4.47 -21.31
CA LEU A 364 -1.30 5.85 -21.43
C LEU A 364 -2.04 6.70 -20.41
N LEU A 365 -1.27 7.42 -19.58
CA LEU A 365 -1.75 8.51 -18.75
C LEU A 365 -2.29 9.59 -19.70
N THR A 366 -3.52 9.42 -20.17
CA THR A 366 -4.28 10.44 -20.92
C THR A 366 -4.89 11.47 -19.97
N SER A 367 -4.42 11.57 -18.73
CA SER A 367 -4.49 12.86 -18.06
C SER A 367 -3.57 13.78 -18.84
N HIS A 368 -4.12 14.51 -19.78
CA HIS A 368 -3.51 15.71 -20.31
C HIS A 368 -3.27 16.64 -19.12
N ILE A 369 -2.17 16.44 -18.40
CA ILE A 369 -1.56 17.50 -17.62
C ILE A 369 -1.05 18.43 -18.71
N ASN A 370 -1.91 19.35 -19.12
CA ASN A 370 -1.50 20.42 -20.01
C ASN A 370 -0.37 21.11 -19.26
N LEU A 371 0.85 20.93 -19.75
CA LEU A 371 1.98 21.69 -19.26
C LEU A 371 1.59 23.17 -19.35
N PRO A 372 1.98 23.98 -18.37
CA PRO A 372 1.88 25.42 -18.51
C PRO A 372 2.39 25.82 -19.90
N SER A 373 1.63 26.60 -20.66
CA SER A 373 1.94 26.95 -22.06
C SER A 373 3.43 27.27 -22.31
N HIS A 374 4.07 28.01 -21.40
CA HIS A 374 5.49 28.33 -21.48
C HIS A 374 6.45 27.11 -21.45
N GLN A 375 6.13 26.06 -20.69
CA GLN A 375 6.90 24.81 -20.64
C GLN A 375 6.63 23.96 -21.89
N GLU A 376 5.38 23.96 -22.35
CA GLU A 376 5.02 23.25 -23.57
C GLU A 376 5.72 23.85 -24.79
N ASP A 377 5.72 25.18 -24.91
CA ASP A 377 6.42 25.91 -25.97
C ASP A 377 7.94 25.69 -25.90
N ALA A 378 8.50 25.67 -24.68
CA ALA A 378 9.91 25.36 -24.47
C ALA A 378 10.27 23.91 -24.83
N LEU A 379 9.37 22.95 -24.60
CA LEU A 379 9.60 21.56 -25.01
C LEU A 379 9.45 21.39 -26.52
N ARG A 380 8.48 22.08 -27.15
CA ARG A 380 8.30 22.08 -28.61
C ARG A 380 9.50 22.70 -29.32
N SER A 381 10.12 23.73 -28.76
CA SER A 381 11.32 24.32 -29.36
C SER A 381 12.55 23.43 -29.28
N ILE A 382 12.61 22.51 -28.30
CA ILE A 382 13.67 21.50 -28.18
C ILE A 382 13.48 20.37 -29.18
N PHE A 383 12.25 19.90 -29.37
CA PHE A 383 11.94 18.77 -30.24
C PHE A 383 11.42 19.24 -31.61
N LEU A 384 12.36 19.54 -32.53
CA LEU A 384 12.07 19.93 -33.92
C LEU A 384 11.28 18.86 -34.69
N ASP A 385 11.41 17.59 -34.31
CA ASP A 385 10.68 16.48 -34.91
C ASP A 385 9.28 16.34 -34.28
N LEU A 386 8.27 16.88 -34.98
CA LEU A 386 6.86 16.83 -34.60
C LEU A 386 6.33 15.41 -34.42
N THR A 387 6.99 14.39 -34.99
CA THR A 387 6.58 12.98 -34.83
C THR A 387 7.06 12.37 -33.52
N LYS A 388 8.17 12.87 -32.95
CA LYS A 388 8.74 12.40 -31.68
C LYS A 388 8.23 13.18 -30.46
N TYR A 389 7.83 14.43 -30.66
CA TYR A 389 7.29 15.29 -29.62
C TYR A 389 6.17 14.65 -28.78
N PRO A 390 5.16 13.96 -29.36
CA PRO A 390 4.09 13.35 -28.56
C PRO A 390 4.60 12.30 -27.58
N HIS A 391 5.56 11.48 -28.01
CA HIS A 391 6.14 10.43 -27.18
C HIS A 391 6.97 10.99 -26.02
N MET A 392 7.80 12.01 -26.30
CA MET A 392 8.60 12.68 -25.27
C MET A 392 7.75 13.52 -24.33
N ASN A 393 6.71 14.20 -24.83
CA ASN A 393 5.76 14.92 -23.99
C ASN A 393 5.05 13.96 -23.02
N ILE A 394 4.64 12.79 -23.50
CA ILE A 394 4.06 11.74 -22.65
C ILE A 394 5.06 11.27 -21.57
N ASP A 395 6.33 11.06 -21.92
CA ASP A 395 7.33 10.60 -20.95
C ASP A 395 7.75 11.69 -19.95
N ILE A 396 7.77 12.95 -20.38
CA ILE A 396 8.04 14.11 -19.52
C ILE A 396 6.84 14.38 -18.60
N GLN A 397 5.61 14.22 -19.09
CA GLN A 397 4.39 14.29 -18.26
C GLN A 397 4.29 13.14 -17.25
N LYS A 398 4.92 11.99 -17.51
CA LYS A 398 5.06 10.91 -16.51
C LYS A 398 6.06 11.27 -15.41
N SER A 399 6.97 12.21 -15.65
CA SER A 399 7.91 12.70 -14.66
C SER A 399 7.29 13.84 -13.86
N ASN A 400 7.56 13.93 -12.56
CA ASN A 400 7.02 15.00 -11.71
C ASN A 400 7.33 16.38 -12.32
N LEU A 401 6.41 17.34 -12.24
CA LEU A 401 6.57 18.72 -12.74
C LEU A 401 7.93 19.40 -12.41
N PRO A 402 8.54 19.21 -11.22
CA PRO A 402 9.88 19.72 -10.93
C PRO A 402 10.98 19.17 -11.84
N ILE A 403 10.83 17.93 -12.33
CA ILE A 403 11.77 17.27 -13.25
C ILE A 403 11.74 17.95 -14.61
N VAL A 404 10.59 18.44 -15.07
CA VAL A 404 10.48 19.18 -16.34
C VAL A 404 11.30 20.47 -16.29
N ASN A 405 11.20 21.23 -15.20
CA ASN A 405 12.01 22.44 -15.02
C ASN A 405 13.50 22.10 -14.89
N SER A 406 13.84 21.03 -14.17
CA SER A 406 15.23 20.58 -14.06
C SER A 406 15.80 20.16 -15.42
N PHE A 407 15.02 19.45 -16.23
CA PHE A 407 15.36 19.05 -17.59
C PHE A 407 15.57 20.27 -18.50
N LEU A 408 14.63 21.23 -18.51
CA LEU A 408 14.74 22.45 -19.31
C LEU A 408 15.97 23.29 -18.91
N ASN A 409 16.27 23.38 -17.60
CA ASN A 409 17.45 24.09 -17.12
C ASN A 409 18.75 23.37 -17.53
N LEU A 410 18.79 22.05 -17.41
CA LEU A 410 19.94 21.25 -17.85
C LEU A 410 20.17 21.40 -19.36
N TYR A 411 19.10 21.35 -20.16
CA TYR A 411 19.17 21.53 -21.60
C TYR A 411 19.73 22.91 -21.99
N ARG A 412 19.23 23.98 -21.37
CA ARG A 412 19.76 25.34 -21.61
C ARG A 412 21.23 25.45 -21.21
N LYS A 413 21.63 24.80 -20.11
CA LYS A 413 23.02 24.78 -19.67
C LYS A 413 23.93 24.13 -20.71
N ILE A 414 23.53 22.97 -21.24
CA ILE A 414 24.27 22.26 -22.30
C ILE A 414 24.37 23.12 -23.57
N GLN A 415 23.28 23.78 -23.99
CA GLN A 415 23.33 24.67 -25.16
C GLN A 415 24.25 25.87 -24.97
N ASN A 416 24.36 26.42 -23.76
CA ASN A 416 25.28 27.51 -23.48
C ASN A 416 26.73 27.02 -23.48
N GLU A 417 27.01 25.86 -22.89
CA GLU A 417 28.33 25.23 -22.92
C GLU A 417 28.79 24.93 -24.37
N GLU A 418 27.90 24.43 -25.24
CA GLU A 418 28.23 24.21 -26.66
C GLU A 418 28.55 25.52 -27.39
N LYS A 419 27.81 26.60 -27.12
CA LYS A 419 28.09 27.92 -27.71
C LYS A 419 29.44 28.46 -27.26
N GLU A 420 29.73 28.41 -25.97
CA GLU A 420 31.03 28.82 -25.44
C GLU A 420 32.20 28.03 -26.04
N ILE A 421 32.01 26.72 -26.28
CA ILE A 421 33.01 25.89 -26.95
C ILE A 421 33.17 26.29 -28.42
N SER A 422 32.08 26.59 -29.13
CA SER A 422 32.16 27.03 -30.54
C SER A 422 32.84 28.39 -30.68
N GLU A 423 32.51 29.36 -29.82
CA GLU A 423 33.11 30.70 -29.83
C GLU A 423 34.60 30.65 -29.43
N ASN A 424 34.96 29.83 -28.44
CA ASN A 424 36.36 29.66 -28.06
C ASN A 424 37.16 28.81 -29.07
N GLY A 425 36.52 27.84 -29.73
CA GLY A 425 37.12 27.03 -30.79
C GLY A 425 37.42 27.82 -32.06
N GLU A 426 36.52 28.72 -32.47
CA GLU A 426 36.77 29.65 -33.58
C GLU A 426 37.88 30.65 -33.24
N ASN A 427 37.94 31.13 -32.00
CA ASN A 427 39.05 31.98 -31.55
C ASN A 427 40.40 31.24 -31.52
N GLN A 428 40.41 29.94 -31.21
CA GLN A 428 41.63 29.12 -31.28
C GLN A 428 42.06 28.84 -32.74
N LEU A 429 41.13 28.61 -33.67
CA LEU A 429 41.43 28.47 -35.11
C LEU A 429 41.90 29.79 -35.75
N TYR A 430 41.42 30.93 -35.29
CA TYR A 430 41.95 32.24 -35.68
C TYR A 430 43.37 32.51 -35.16
N PHE A 431 43.74 31.93 -34.01
CA PHE A 431 45.12 32.00 -33.52
C PHE A 431 46.08 31.14 -34.34
N PHE A 432 45.66 29.97 -34.84
CA PHE A 432 46.53 29.10 -35.66
C PHE A 432 46.69 29.57 -37.12
N SER A 433 45.71 30.26 -37.71
CA SER A 433 45.81 30.77 -39.09
C SER A 433 46.65 32.04 -39.24
N LYS A 434 47.03 32.69 -38.13
CA LYS A 434 47.85 33.91 -38.15
C LYS A 434 49.36 33.63 -38.19
N ASP A 435 49.79 32.43 -37.76
CA ASP A 435 51.20 32.04 -37.76
C ASP A 435 51.67 31.40 -39.10
N GLU A 436 50.76 31.10 -40.04
CA GLU A 436 51.11 30.53 -41.35
C GLU A 436 51.35 31.56 -42.48
N ASN A 437 51.14 32.87 -42.23
CA ASN A 437 51.32 33.91 -43.24
C ASN A 437 52.60 34.76 -43.06
N ASP A 438 53.43 34.47 -42.06
CA ASP A 438 54.71 35.17 -41.80
C ASP A 438 55.95 34.28 -42.05
N SER A 439 55.84 33.26 -42.92
CA SER A 439 56.99 32.45 -43.38
C SER A 439 57.21 32.52 -44.89
#